data_AF-A0A7X8E107-F1
#
_entry.id   AF-A0A7X8E107-F1
#
_cell.length_a   1.000
_cell.length_b   1.000
_cell.length_c   1.000
_cell.angle_alpha   90.00
_cell.angle_beta   90.00
_cell.angle_gamma   90.00
#
_symmetry.space_group_name_H-M   'P 1'
#
loop_
_entity.id
_entity.type
_entity.pdbx_description
1 polymer ?
#
loop_
_entity_poly.entity_id
_entity_poly.type
_entity_poly.pdbx_seq_one_letter_code
_entity_poly.pdbx_strand_id
1 'polypeptide(L)' 'WAHLPYDFLGQVSNRIINEVEGISRVVYDISGKPPATIEWE' A
#
# COMPACT_ATOMS: atom_id res chain seq x y z
N TRP A 1 -3.20 10.80 -3.66
CA TRP A 1 -2.54 9.48 -3.79
C TRP A 1 -1.62 9.50 -5.02
N ALA A 2 -0.60 8.64 -5.07
CA ALA A 2 0.35 8.59 -6.18
C ALA A 2 0.00 7.44 -7.15
N HIS A 3 0.09 7.67 -8.46
CA HIS A 3 -0.18 6.65 -9.47
C HIS A 3 1.03 5.73 -9.64
N LEU A 4 1.20 4.78 -8.72
CA LEU A 4 2.27 3.79 -8.77
C LEU A 4 1.95 2.69 -9.81
N PRO A 5 2.95 2.17 -10.54
CA PRO A 5 2.75 1.05 -11.45
C PRO A 5 2.24 -0.21 -10.73
N TYR A 6 1.33 -0.94 -11.37
CA TYR A 6 0.76 -2.16 -10.78
C TYR A 6 1.82 -3.24 -10.49
N ASP A 7 2.80 -3.40 -11.37
CA ASP A 7 3.89 -4.37 -11.17
C ASP A 7 4.72 -4.04 -9.93
N PHE A 8 4.96 -2.75 -9.67
CA PHE A 8 5.66 -2.28 -8.48
C PHE A 8 4.86 -2.58 -7.20
N LEU A 9 3.55 -2.30 -7.21
CA LEU A 9 2.67 -2.62 -6.08
C LEU A 9 2.64 -4.13 -5.78
N GLY A 10 2.59 -4.96 -6.83
CA GLY A 10 2.65 -6.40 -6.70
C GLY A 10 3.98 -6.89 -6.12
N GLN A 11 5.11 -6.36 -6.61
CA GLN A 11 6.43 -6.69 -6.10
C GLN A 11 6.57 -6.36 -4.60
N VAL A 12 6.15 -5.16 -4.18
CA VAL A 12 6.21 -4.74 -2.78
C VAL A 12 5.30 -5.60 -1.90
N SER A 13 4.06 -5.86 -2.34
CA SER A 13 3.11 -6.72 -1.61
C SER A 13 3.67 -8.13 -1.38
N ASN A 14 4.22 -8.75 -2.43
CA ASN A 14 4.80 -10.09 -2.34
C ASN A 14 6.00 -10.14 -1.40
N ARG A 15 6.87 -9.13 -1.42
CA ARG A 15 8.01 -9.07 -0.51
C ARG A 15 7.57 -8.94 0.95
N ILE A 16 6.64 -8.04 1.26
CA ILE A 16 6.18 -7.83 2.64
C ILE A 16 5.56 -9.11 3.21
N ILE A 17 4.67 -9.78 2.46
CA ILE A 17 4.00 -11.00 2.93
C ILE A 17 5.00 -12.14 3.17
N ASN A 18 6.04 -12.25 2.34
CA ASN A 18 7.00 -13.35 2.44
C ASN A 18 8.15 -13.06 3.43
N GLU A 19 8.54 -11.80 3.61
CA GLU A 19 9.68 -11.40 4.46
C GLU A 19 9.27 -11.06 5.90
N VAL A 20 8.00 -10.68 6.15
CA VAL A 20 7.52 -10.25 7.48
C VAL A 20 6.52 -11.24 8.06
N GLU A 21 6.98 -12.04 9.01
CA GLU A 21 6.13 -13.01 9.72
C GLU A 21 4.97 -12.31 10.45
N GLY A 22 3.77 -12.88 10.33
CA GLY A 22 2.56 -12.34 10.95
C GLY A 22 1.78 -11.34 10.10
N ILE A 23 2.31 -10.90 8.95
CA ILE A 23 1.58 -10.06 7.99
C ILE A 23 1.02 -10.90 6.84
N SER A 24 -0.31 -10.89 6.68
CA SER A 24 -1.01 -11.66 5.65
C SER A 24 -1.64 -10.81 4.54
N ARG A 25 -1.64 -9.48 4.69
CA ARG A 25 -2.27 -8.56 3.74
C ARG A 25 -1.63 -7.18 3.76
N VAL A 26 -1.47 -6.62 2.58
CA VAL A 26 -0.98 -5.26 2.34
C VAL A 26 -2.02 -4.51 1.52
N VAL A 27 -2.30 -3.26 1.86
CA VAL A 27 -3.22 -2.37 1.14
C VAL A 27 -2.50 -1.07 0.77
N TYR A 28 -2.88 -0.47 -0.36
CA TYR A 28 -2.39 0.84 -0.80
C TYR A 28 -3.53 1.85 -0.75
N ASP A 29 -3.30 2.98 -0.06
CA ASP A 29 -4.29 4.03 0.06
C ASP A 29 -4.42 4.83 -1.25
N ILE A 30 -5.63 4.84 -1.80
CA ILE A 30 -6.01 5.54 -3.03
C ILE A 30 -6.90 6.76 -2.74
N SER A 31 -7.02 7.16 -1.48
CA SER A 31 -7.83 8.30 -1.07
C SER A 31 -7.11 9.60 -1.44
N GLY A 32 -7.81 10.47 -2.17
CA GLY A 32 -7.35 11.80 -2.49
C GLY A 32 -7.56 12.77 -1.32
N LYS A 33 -6.73 13.81 -1.27
CA LYS A 33 -7.02 15.01 -0.48
C LYS A 33 -7.56 16.08 -1.44
N PRO A 34 -8.79 16.60 -1.26
CA PRO A 34 -9.89 16.16 -0.38
C PRO A 34 -10.61 14.92 -0.95
N PRO A 35 -11.34 14.11 -0.15
CA PRO A 35 -11.86 14.35 1.21
C PRO A 35 -11.02 13.79 2.38
N ALA A 36 -9.90 13.11 2.12
CA ALA A 36 -9.05 12.52 3.17
C ALA A 36 -7.87 13.41 3.59
N THR A 37 -7.21 13.07 4.70
CA THR A 37 -5.89 13.58 5.12
C THR A 37 -4.76 12.69 4.61
N ILE A 38 -3.51 13.16 4.69
CA ILE A 38 -2.33 12.39 4.22
C ILE A 38 -1.97 11.29 5.22
N GLU A 39 -1.97 11.61 6.52
CA GLU A 39 -1.77 10.65 7.60
C GLU A 39 -3.10 10.02 8.01
N TRP A 40 -3.03 8.80 8.56
CA TRP A 40 -4.19 8.01 9.00
C TRP A 40 -4.67 8.36 10.42
N GLU A 41 -3.83 8.98 11.26
CA GLU A 41 -4.15 9.48 12.62
C GLU A 41 -3.43 10.81 12.93
#